data_AF-A0A7V1GCY3-F1
#
_entry.id   AF-A0A7V1GCY3-F1
#
_cell.length_a   1.000
_cell.length_b   1.000
_cell.length_c   1.000
_cell.angle_alpha   90.00
_cell.angle_beta   90.00
_cell.angle_gamma   90.00
#
_symmetry.space_group_name_H-M   'P 1'
#
loop_
_entity.id
_entity.type
_entity.pdbx_description
1 polymer ?
#
loop_
_entity_poly.entity_id
_entity_poly.type
_entity_poly.pdbx_seq_one_letter_code
_entity_poly.pdbx_strand_id
1 'polypeptide(L)' 'LRTPYRIDIMQPQYYTINSIHDLFDISQMDIMTLVERAKELGLHDPKFPPKEKLAS' A
#
# COMPACT_ATOMS: atom_id res chain seq x y z
N LEU A 1 -1.30 4.81 1.00
CA LEU A 1 -2.50 3.96 1.18
C LEU A 1 -3.10 3.41 -0.13
N ARG A 2 -2.50 3.68 -1.31
CA ARG A 2 -3.10 3.37 -2.62
C ARG A 2 -2.31 2.33 -3.43
N THR A 3 -1.17 1.86 -2.92
CA THR A 3 -0.29 0.94 -3.64
C THR A 3 -0.75 -0.49 -3.38
N PRO A 4 -1.24 -1.21 -4.41
CA PRO A 4 -1.62 -2.61 -4.23
C PRO A 4 -0.37 -3.46 -3.94
N TYR A 5 -0.54 -4.55 -3.20
CA TYR A 5 0.53 -5.51 -2.89
C TYR A 5 0.00 -6.94 -2.87
N ARG A 6 0.91 -7.92 -2.94
CA ARG A 6 0.62 -9.35 -2.84
C ARG A 6 1.58 -9.99 -1.84
N ILE A 7 1.06 -10.82 -0.93
CA ILE A 7 1.85 -11.45 0.14
C ILE A 7 2.65 -12.68 -0.31
N ASP A 8 2.30 -13.24 -1.46
CA ASP A 8 2.83 -14.52 -1.98
C ASP A 8 3.94 -14.34 -3.03
N ILE A 9 4.44 -13.12 -3.23
CA ILE A 9 5.51 -12.78 -4.18
C ILE A 9 6.52 -11.83 -3.55
N MET A 10 7.70 -11.74 -4.18
CA MET A 10 8.66 -10.68 -3.86
C MET A 10 8.04 -9.31 -4.13
N GLN A 11 8.18 -8.39 -3.17
CA GLN A 11 7.60 -7.06 -3.28
C GLN A 11 8.29 -6.28 -4.42
N PRO A 12 7.56 -5.79 -5.42
CA PRO A 12 8.15 -5.04 -6.54
C PRO A 12 8.48 -3.59 -6.19
N GLN A 13 8.04 -3.11 -5.03
CA GLN A 13 8.23 -1.73 -4.57
C GLN A 13 8.37 -1.67 -3.05
N TYR A 14 9.35 -0.89 -2.60
CA TYR A 14 9.58 -0.58 -1.19
C TYR A 14 9.50 0.94 -0.99
N TYR A 15 9.01 1.36 0.18
CA TYR A 15 9.04 2.75 0.64
C TYR A 15 10.06 2.85 1.78
N THR A 16 10.92 3.85 1.74
CA THR A 16 11.92 4.10 2.78
C THR A 16 11.50 5.28 3.64
N ILE A 17 11.71 5.15 4.94
CA ILE A 17 11.60 6.25 5.91
C ILE A 17 13.00 6.67 6.33
N ASN A 18 13.16 7.92 6.77
CA ASN A 18 14.47 8.45 7.15
C ASN A 18 14.84 8.01 8.57
N SER A 19 13.83 7.84 9.43
CA SER A 19 14.02 7.42 10.81
C SER A 19 12.80 6.63 11.34
N ILE A 20 12.98 5.93 12.45
CA ILE A 20 11.86 5.27 13.16
C ILE A 20 10.89 6.30 13.75
N HIS A 21 11.35 7.53 14.05
CA HIS A 21 10.49 8.59 14.59
C HIS A 21 9.37 8.98 13.62
N ASP A 22 9.63 8.87 12.31
CA ASP A 22 8.63 9.11 11.26
C ASP A 22 7.37 8.24 11.44
N LEU A 23 7.48 7.06 12.06
CA LEU A 23 6.33 6.19 12.37
C LEU A 23 5.46 6.72 13.50
N PHE A 24 6.04 7.44 14.46
CA PHE A 24 5.27 8.08 15.53
C PHE A 24 4.47 9.26 15.00
N ASP A 25 5.05 10.04 14.09
CA ASP A 25 4.34 11.15 13.44
C ASP A 25 3.09 10.66 12.71
N ILE A 26 3.18 9.50 12.03
CA ILE A 26 2.04 8.85 11.37
C ILE A 26 0.93 8.52 12.38
N SER A 27 1.26 8.10 13.60
CA SER A 27 0.25 7.76 14.62
C SER A 27 -0.59 8.97 15.07
N GLN A 28 -0.08 10.18 14.89
CA GLN A 28 -0.77 11.42 15.24
C GLN A 28 -1.60 11.98 14.08
N MET A 29 -1.50 11.40 12.87
CA MET A 29 -2.26 11.83 11.71
C MET A 29 -3.69 11.30 11.76
N ASP A 30 -4.63 12.04 11.15
CA ASP A 30 -5.97 11.52 10.87
C ASP A 30 -5.92 10.55 9.67
N ILE A 31 -5.51 9.31 9.96
CA ILE A 31 -5.38 8.25 8.97
C ILE A 31 -6.70 7.95 8.27
N MET A 32 -7.83 8.06 8.96
CA MET A 32 -9.13 7.71 8.37
C MET A 32 -9.55 8.71 7.29
N THR A 33 -9.33 10.01 7.50
CA THR A 33 -9.54 11.02 6.45
C THR A 33 -8.63 10.76 5.23
N LEU A 34 -7.38 10.36 5.46
CA LEU A 34 -6.45 10.01 4.38
C LEU A 34 -6.86 8.73 3.63
N VAL A 35 -7.45 7.75 4.32
CA VAL A 35 -8.02 6.53 3.71
C VAL A 35 -9.18 6.90 2.80
N GLU A 36 -10.11 7.74 3.24
CA GLU A 36 -11.24 8.17 2.39
C GLU A 36 -10.75 8.90 1.14
N ARG A 37 -9.80 9.82 1.29
CA ARG A 37 -9.16 10.48 0.15
C ARG A 37 -8.47 9.49 -0.80
N ALA A 38 -7.83 8.46 -0.27
CA ALA A 38 -7.18 7.42 -1.06
C ALA A 38 -8.19 6.59 -1.86
N LYS A 39 -9.36 6.29 -1.28
CA LYS A 39 -10.46 5.58 -1.97
C LYS A 39 -11.02 6.41 -3.13
N GLU A 40 -11.28 7.70 -2.92
CA GLU A 40 -11.77 8.61 -3.97
C GLU A 40 -10.84 8.64 -5.19
N LEU A 41 -9.53 8.65 -4.94
CA LEU A 41 -8.52 8.69 -5.99
C LEU A 41 -8.27 7.33 -6.67
N GLY A 42 -8.83 6.24 -6.13
CA GLY A 42 -8.61 4.87 -6.61
C GLY A 42 -7.19 4.35 -6.35
N LEU A 43 -6.98 3.05 -6.57
CA LEU A 43 -5.66 2.42 -6.43
C LEU A 43 -4.75 2.77 -7.60
N HIS A 44 -3.43 2.72 -7.36
CA HIS A 44 -2.44 2.75 -8.44
C HIS A 44 -2.43 1.43 -9.21
N ASP A 45 -1.92 1.47 -10.44
CA ASP A 45 -1.75 0.26 -11.23
C ASP A 45 -0.80 -0.75 -10.54
N PRO A 46 -1.17 -2.05 -10.53
CA PRO A 46 -0.34 -3.06 -9.91
C PRO A 46 0.96 -3.27 -10.69
N LYS A 47 2.09 -3.34 -9.95
CA LYS A 47 3.42 -3.67 -10.49
C LYS A 47 3.71 -5.17 -10.48
N PHE A 48 2.70 -6.01 -10.30
CA PHE A 48 2.81 -7.46 -10.24
C PHE A 48 1.79 -8.11 -11.19
N PRO A 49 2.10 -9.30 -11.72
CA PRO A 49 1.15 -10.02 -12.54
C PRO A 49 -0.08 -10.45 -11.72
N PRO A 50 -1.26 -10.58 -12.35
CA PRO A 50 -2.45 -11.12 -11.71
C PRO A 50 -2.16 -12.46 -11.02
N LYS A 51 -2.87 -12.75 -9.92
CA LYS A 51 -2.78 -14.07 -9.29
C LYS A 51 -3.26 -15.13 -10.26
N GLU A 52 -2.44 -16.13 -10.52
CA GLU A 52 -2.84 -17.28 -11.33
C GLU A 52 -4.04 -17.94 -10.65
N LYS A 53 -5.13 -18.11 -11.39
CA LYS A 53 -6.28 -18.88 -10.92
C LYS A 53 -5.92 -20.35 -11.07
N LEU A 54 -5.86 -21.07 -9.95
CA LEU A 54 -5.82 -22.53 -9.99
C LEU A 54 -7.07 -23.00 -10.74
N ALA A 55 -6.89 -23.73 -11.86
CA ALA A 55 -7.99 -24.35 -12.58
C ALA A 55 -8.72 -25.31 -11.61
N SER A 56 -10.04 -25.16 -11.52
CA SER A 56 -10.91 -26.00 -10.68
C SER A 56 -11.08 -27.40 -11.26
#